data_AF-A0A962MY88-F1
#
_entry.id   AF-A0A962MY88-F1
#
_cell.length_a   1.000
_cell.length_b   1.000
_cell.length_c   1.000
_cell.angle_alpha   90.00
_cell.angle_beta   90.00
_cell.angle_gamma   90.00
#
_symmetry.space_group_name_H-M   'P 1'
#
loop_
_entity.id
_entity.type
_entity.pdbx_description
1 polymer ?
#
loop_
_entity_poly.entity_id
_entity_poly.type
_entity_poly.pdbx_seq_one_letter_code
_entity_poly.pdbx_strand_id
1 'polypeptide(L)'
;MHKRPTAVAGLILLAGLLPAAMAQVLFDTPRTFQLTQSCPAHVSIRTQRGAETLSPGQPFTALGENRARNPTHVLLALNSGRKWVALNCGHYGSTPPVPLPAPATACLPFFDRENNPVRVRVGGPADITPPPPALDAFGQAVTAVCGPPGQVVTAGAFQALMRRHPAVLTRTRQFTAGRVFAGRPAHTGNDGYLADLAEAWFAVHAFEHIFCGEPQANGPIGGLHYAGRYLQLQQNGQACRMDNLRQNEVVPGVIYSMGVVMKTLDGHLSRSSIKGYGLTLSAEDLLKAATAAFAANPGASRQKSTACLLPVQDDGHAFQAVFVRRQTGIRTFYPDATPDARTPACSQPVRLPPLP
;
A
#
# COMPACT_ATOMS: atom_id res chain seq x y z
N MET A 1 -64.17 20.16 -35.28
CA MET A 1 -62.96 20.93 -35.65
C MET A 1 -61.78 20.39 -34.84
N HIS A 2 -61.10 19.37 -35.34
CA HIS A 2 -59.73 19.48 -35.89
C HIS A 2 -58.71 20.12 -34.93
N LYS A 3 -57.90 19.27 -34.27
CA LYS A 3 -56.45 19.47 -34.14
C LYS A 3 -55.78 18.12 -33.84
N ARG A 4 -54.81 17.79 -34.70
CA ARG A 4 -54.02 16.55 -34.75
C ARG A 4 -53.02 16.48 -33.57
N PRO A 5 -52.58 15.28 -33.16
CA PRO A 5 -51.45 15.14 -32.24
C PRO A 5 -50.13 15.33 -32.99
N THR A 6 -49.28 16.21 -32.47
CA THR A 6 -47.92 16.46 -32.96
C THR A 6 -47.01 15.36 -32.43
N ALA A 7 -46.49 14.52 -33.31
CA ALA A 7 -45.45 13.54 -32.99
C ALA A 7 -44.10 14.28 -32.79
N VAL A 8 -43.54 14.20 -31.59
CA VAL A 8 -42.18 14.67 -31.30
C VAL A 8 -41.24 13.50 -31.58
N ALA A 9 -40.51 13.58 -32.69
CA ALA A 9 -39.41 12.66 -33.01
C ALA A 9 -38.22 12.95 -32.08
N GLY A 10 -37.98 12.06 -31.12
CA GLY A 10 -36.79 12.08 -30.27
C GLY A 10 -35.56 11.68 -31.07
N LEU A 11 -34.66 12.64 -31.32
CA LEU A 11 -33.34 12.41 -31.88
C LEU A 11 -32.46 11.77 -30.81
N ILE A 12 -32.25 10.45 -30.88
CA ILE A 12 -31.28 9.75 -30.03
C ILE A 12 -29.88 10.04 -30.58
N LEU A 13 -29.16 10.98 -29.95
CA LEU A 13 -27.71 11.11 -30.13
C LEU A 13 -27.03 9.88 -29.47
N LEU A 14 -26.59 8.92 -30.29
CA LEU A 14 -25.54 7.98 -29.86
C LEU A 14 -24.23 8.78 -29.70
N ALA A 15 -23.96 9.25 -28.50
CA ALA A 15 -22.63 9.70 -28.12
C ALA A 15 -21.72 8.48 -28.07
N GLY A 16 -20.98 8.24 -29.16
CA GLY A 16 -19.90 7.27 -29.20
C GLY A 16 -18.86 7.63 -28.15
N LEU A 17 -18.78 6.83 -27.08
CA LEU A 17 -17.67 6.84 -26.14
C LEU A 17 -16.41 6.41 -26.90
N LEU A 18 -15.64 7.37 -27.39
CA LEU A 18 -14.27 7.11 -27.83
C LEU A 18 -13.48 6.63 -26.60
N PRO A 19 -12.77 5.48 -26.67
CA PRO A 19 -11.94 5.04 -25.57
C PRO A 19 -10.90 6.11 -25.26
N ALA A 20 -10.79 6.48 -23.98
CA ALA A 20 -9.76 7.38 -23.49
C ALA A 20 -8.41 6.91 -24.03
N ALA A 21 -7.71 7.81 -24.72
CA ALA A 21 -6.39 7.56 -25.29
C ALA A 21 -5.48 6.93 -24.23
N MET A 22 -5.17 5.66 -24.42
CA MET A 22 -4.34 4.87 -23.52
C MET A 22 -2.98 5.55 -23.37
N ALA A 23 -2.72 6.06 -22.17
CA ALA A 23 -1.41 6.51 -21.74
C ALA A 23 -0.51 5.28 -21.64
N GLN A 24 0.58 5.24 -22.41
CA GLN A 24 1.64 4.23 -22.47
C GLN A 24 1.23 2.77 -22.78
N VAL A 25 2.04 2.09 -23.60
CA VAL A 25 1.91 0.66 -23.90
C VAL A 25 3.22 -0.01 -23.50
N LEU A 26 3.16 -0.92 -22.52
CA LEU A 26 4.32 -1.70 -22.11
C LEU A 26 4.47 -2.92 -23.02
N PHE A 27 5.71 -3.33 -23.26
CA PHE A 27 5.98 -4.59 -23.96
C PHE A 27 5.80 -5.77 -23.00
N ASP A 28 5.23 -6.87 -23.50
CA ASP A 28 5.13 -8.13 -22.76
C ASP A 28 6.52 -8.70 -22.40
N THR A 29 7.52 -8.39 -23.22
CA THR A 29 8.94 -8.65 -22.94
C THR A 29 9.75 -7.42 -23.29
N PRO A 30 10.60 -6.90 -22.38
CA PRO A 30 11.47 -5.77 -22.68
C PRO A 30 12.30 -6.00 -23.95
N ARG A 31 12.52 -4.94 -24.71
CA ARG A 31 13.25 -4.96 -25.98
C ARG A 31 14.58 -4.23 -25.84
N THR A 32 15.50 -4.47 -26.77
CA THR A 32 16.71 -3.65 -26.89
C THR A 32 16.43 -2.42 -27.73
N PHE A 33 16.90 -1.25 -27.32
CA PHE A 33 16.88 -0.01 -28.10
C PHE A 33 18.30 0.53 -28.26
N GLN A 34 18.74 0.77 -29.49
CA GLN A 34 20.07 1.26 -29.82
C GLN A 34 19.98 2.70 -30.30
N LEU A 35 20.70 3.60 -29.63
CA LEU A 35 20.80 5.00 -30.06
C LEU A 35 21.73 5.11 -31.26
N THR A 36 21.29 5.84 -32.27
CA THR A 36 22.10 6.21 -33.44
C THR A 36 22.70 7.62 -33.31
N GLN A 37 22.19 8.41 -32.37
CA GLN A 37 22.64 9.77 -32.08
C GLN A 37 22.48 10.11 -30.59
N SER A 38 23.21 11.12 -30.12
CA SER A 38 23.07 11.60 -28.74
C SER A 38 21.70 12.23 -28.56
N CYS A 39 20.97 11.85 -27.51
CA CYS A 39 19.61 12.29 -27.29
C CYS A 39 19.27 12.58 -25.83
N PRO A 40 18.42 13.59 -25.56
CA PRO A 40 17.95 13.85 -24.23
C PRO A 40 16.89 12.82 -23.82
N ALA A 41 17.00 12.36 -22.57
CA ALA A 41 16.05 11.47 -21.92
C ALA A 41 15.36 12.20 -20.77
N HIS A 42 14.03 12.14 -20.70
CA HIS A 42 13.24 12.90 -19.72
C HIS A 42 12.34 12.01 -18.88
N VAL A 43 12.07 12.38 -17.63
CA VAL A 43 11.09 11.66 -16.79
C VAL A 43 9.65 11.84 -17.26
N SER A 44 9.39 12.88 -18.07
CA SER A 44 8.08 13.21 -18.64
C SER A 44 8.27 13.83 -20.02
N ILE A 45 7.56 13.31 -21.02
CA ILE A 45 7.56 13.86 -22.39
C ILE A 45 7.02 15.30 -22.39
N ARG A 46 5.99 15.58 -21.57
CA ARG A 46 5.28 16.86 -21.57
C ARG A 46 6.09 17.99 -20.93
N THR A 47 6.74 17.70 -19.80
CA THR A 47 7.43 18.74 -19.02
C THR A 47 8.94 18.74 -19.22
N GLN A 48 9.48 17.74 -19.92
CA GLN A 48 10.91 17.58 -20.21
C GLN A 48 11.83 17.65 -18.98
N ARG A 49 11.30 17.37 -17.79
CA ARG A 49 12.07 17.39 -16.54
C ARG A 49 13.08 16.25 -16.47
N GLY A 50 14.15 16.46 -15.68
CA GLY A 50 15.14 15.43 -15.37
C GLY A 50 15.95 14.98 -16.59
N ALA A 51 16.25 15.92 -17.49
CA ALA A 51 16.99 15.67 -18.72
C ALA A 51 18.35 15.04 -18.43
N GLU A 52 18.66 13.97 -19.14
CA GLU A 52 19.96 13.30 -19.14
C GLU A 52 20.31 12.98 -20.59
N THR A 53 21.50 13.38 -21.03
CA THR A 53 21.94 13.11 -22.40
C THR A 53 22.48 11.69 -22.48
N LEU A 54 21.86 10.88 -23.32
CA LEU A 54 22.32 9.54 -23.65
C LEU A 54 23.18 9.61 -24.91
N SER A 55 24.26 8.83 -24.96
CA SER A 55 25.17 8.76 -26.11
C SER A 55 25.00 7.46 -26.90
N PRO A 56 25.29 7.46 -28.22
CA PRO A 56 25.35 6.25 -29.02
C PRO A 56 26.40 5.24 -28.52
N GLY A 57 26.27 3.99 -28.99
CA GLY A 57 27.29 2.97 -28.78
C GLY A 57 26.99 1.96 -27.66
N GLN A 58 25.92 2.16 -26.90
CA GLN A 58 25.42 1.16 -25.94
C GLN A 58 23.93 0.84 -26.17
N PRO A 59 23.51 -0.43 -26.02
CA PRO A 59 22.11 -0.81 -26.05
C PRO A 59 21.41 -0.43 -24.73
N PHE A 60 20.14 -0.06 -24.82
CA PHE A 60 19.27 0.26 -23.68
C PHE A 60 18.09 -0.71 -23.60
N THR A 61 17.60 -0.99 -22.39
CA THR A 61 16.38 -1.78 -22.20
C THR A 61 15.14 -0.90 -22.39
N ALA A 62 14.37 -1.14 -23.46
CA ALA A 62 13.08 -0.53 -23.71
C ALA A 62 11.95 -1.32 -23.04
N LEU A 63 11.15 -0.63 -22.24
CA LEU A 63 10.04 -1.19 -21.48
C LEU A 63 8.69 -1.01 -22.18
N GLY A 64 8.59 -0.07 -23.11
CA GLY A 64 7.34 0.25 -23.80
C GLY A 64 7.42 1.56 -24.58
N GLU A 65 6.27 1.97 -25.09
CA GLU A 65 6.10 3.16 -25.93
C GLU A 65 5.02 4.08 -25.36
N ASN A 66 5.02 5.34 -25.77
CA ASN A 66 4.06 6.31 -25.24
C ASN A 66 2.61 6.07 -25.69
N ARG A 67 2.39 5.28 -26.76
CA ARG A 67 1.08 4.94 -27.33
C ARG A 67 1.20 3.76 -28.30
N ALA A 68 0.09 3.05 -28.56
CA ALA A 68 0.08 1.87 -29.45
C ALA A 68 0.25 2.20 -30.94
N ARG A 69 -0.31 3.33 -31.40
CA ARG A 69 -0.32 3.73 -32.81
C ARG A 69 0.58 4.94 -33.01
N ASN A 70 1.51 4.84 -33.96
CA ASN A 70 2.48 5.89 -34.29
C ASN A 70 3.19 6.43 -33.04
N PRO A 71 3.89 5.55 -32.30
CA PRO A 71 4.64 5.97 -31.13
C PRO A 71 5.68 7.01 -31.52
N THR A 72 5.93 7.95 -30.63
CA THR A 72 6.97 8.97 -30.83
C THR A 72 8.11 8.85 -29.83
N HIS A 73 7.89 8.11 -28.75
CA HIS A 73 8.86 7.95 -27.68
C HIS A 73 8.87 6.53 -27.15
N VAL A 74 10.04 6.10 -26.72
CA VAL A 74 10.30 4.84 -26.03
C VAL A 74 10.62 5.11 -24.55
N LEU A 75 10.12 4.26 -23.67
CA LEU A 75 10.45 4.27 -22.24
C LEU A 75 11.67 3.38 -22.01
N LEU A 76 12.81 3.96 -21.72
CA LEU A 76 14.04 3.23 -21.42
C LEU A 76 14.20 3.04 -19.91
N ALA A 77 14.71 1.88 -19.50
CA ALA A 77 15.25 1.66 -18.17
C ALA A 77 16.72 2.09 -18.15
N LEU A 78 17.04 3.05 -17.28
CA LEU A 78 18.40 3.55 -17.03
C LEU A 78 18.75 3.33 -15.55
N ASN A 79 20.03 3.46 -15.21
CA ASN A 79 20.47 3.45 -13.80
C ASN A 79 19.83 4.58 -12.99
N SER A 80 19.58 5.72 -13.62
CA SER A 80 18.91 6.89 -13.03
C SER A 80 17.37 6.76 -12.96
N GLY A 81 16.81 5.63 -13.38
CA GLY A 81 15.37 5.37 -13.42
C GLY A 81 14.80 5.23 -14.83
N ARG A 82 13.48 5.35 -14.96
CA ARG A 82 12.79 5.22 -16.26
C ARG A 82 12.70 6.58 -16.94
N LYS A 83 13.11 6.66 -18.20
CA LYS A 83 13.09 7.91 -18.98
C LYS A 83 12.57 7.71 -20.39
N TRP A 84 11.86 8.72 -20.88
CA TRP A 84 11.38 8.81 -22.24
C TRP A 84 12.45 9.38 -23.16
N VAL A 85 12.66 8.71 -24.28
CA VAL A 85 13.54 9.15 -25.37
C VAL A 85 12.74 9.13 -26.66
N ALA A 86 12.97 10.11 -27.53
CA ALA A 86 12.30 10.15 -28.83
C ALA A 86 12.73 8.95 -29.69
N LEU A 87 11.78 8.34 -30.40
CA LEU A 87 12.07 7.14 -31.21
C LEU A 87 13.01 7.43 -32.39
N ASN A 88 13.03 8.66 -32.91
CA ASN A 88 13.97 9.07 -33.97
C ASN A 88 15.44 9.12 -33.50
N CYS A 89 15.70 8.92 -32.21
CA CYS A 89 17.05 8.83 -31.66
C CYS A 89 17.72 7.47 -31.88
N GLY A 90 16.96 6.45 -32.29
CA GLY A 90 17.45 5.09 -32.33
C GLY A 90 16.50 4.10 -32.99
N HIS A 91 16.76 2.82 -32.80
CA HIS A 91 15.93 1.74 -33.32
C HIS A 91 15.94 0.53 -32.38
N TYR A 92 14.95 -0.35 -32.50
CA TYR A 92 14.93 -1.60 -31.74
C TYR A 92 15.98 -2.58 -32.30
N GLY A 93 16.81 -3.13 -31.41
CA GLY A 93 17.80 -4.14 -31.76
C GLY A 93 17.18 -5.54 -31.85
N SER A 94 17.77 -6.40 -32.66
CA SER A 94 17.40 -7.82 -32.81
C SER A 94 18.00 -8.73 -31.73
N THR A 95 18.97 -8.22 -30.96
CA THR A 95 19.58 -8.94 -29.84
C THR A 95 18.66 -8.87 -28.62
N PRO A 96 18.47 -9.98 -27.87
CA PRO A 96 17.83 -9.94 -26.57
C PRO A 96 18.51 -8.87 -25.71
N PRO A 97 17.77 -8.11 -24.89
CA PRO A 97 18.38 -7.12 -24.02
C PRO A 97 19.46 -7.81 -23.20
N VAL A 98 20.68 -7.28 -23.27
CA VAL A 98 21.69 -7.56 -22.24
C VAL A 98 20.97 -7.19 -20.94
N PRO A 99 20.79 -8.13 -20.00
CA PRO A 99 20.23 -7.78 -18.71
C PRO A 99 21.10 -6.65 -18.20
N LEU A 100 20.52 -5.44 -18.03
CA LEU A 100 21.15 -4.49 -17.15
C LEU A 100 21.44 -5.30 -15.88
N PRO A 101 22.68 -5.30 -15.35
CA PRO A 101 22.86 -5.75 -13.98
C PRO A 101 21.78 -4.98 -13.23
N ALA A 102 20.82 -5.71 -12.65
CA ALA A 102 19.75 -5.07 -11.91
C ALA A 102 20.48 -4.06 -11.04
N PRO A 103 20.16 -2.75 -11.10
CA PRO A 103 20.77 -1.83 -10.15
C PRO A 103 20.60 -2.55 -8.84
N ALA A 104 21.70 -2.76 -8.12
CA ALA A 104 21.61 -3.22 -6.76
C ALA A 104 20.78 -2.12 -6.08
N THR A 105 19.45 -2.22 -6.15
CA THR A 105 18.55 -1.64 -5.19
C THR A 105 19.02 -2.35 -3.97
N ALA A 106 20.01 -1.75 -3.30
CA ALA A 106 20.52 -2.22 -2.04
C ALA A 106 19.25 -2.51 -1.26
N CYS A 107 19.09 -3.77 -0.90
CA CYS A 107 17.90 -4.19 -0.20
C CYS A 107 18.07 -3.62 1.20
N LEU A 108 17.71 -2.34 1.35
CA LEU A 108 18.02 -1.57 2.54
C LEU A 108 17.12 -2.10 3.67
N PRO A 109 17.65 -2.23 4.89
CA PRO A 109 16.82 -2.68 6.00
C PRO A 109 15.69 -1.68 6.27
N PHE A 110 14.58 -2.20 6.78
CA PHE A 110 13.56 -1.45 7.51
C PHE A 110 13.98 -1.20 8.96
N PHE A 111 14.77 -2.12 9.53
CA PHE A 111 15.22 -2.08 10.93
C PHE A 111 16.70 -2.48 11.03
N ASP A 112 17.47 -1.74 11.80
CA ASP A 112 18.83 -2.12 12.21
C ASP A 112 19.10 -1.61 13.64
N ARG A 113 20.35 -1.60 14.09
CA ARG A 113 20.74 -1.13 15.44
C ARG A 113 21.63 0.10 15.40
N GLU A 114 21.76 0.71 14.22
CA GLU A 114 22.66 1.83 13.99
C GLU A 114 21.84 3.12 13.96
N ASN A 115 22.19 4.07 14.82
CA ASN A 115 21.61 5.40 14.73
C ASN A 115 22.24 6.15 13.54
N ASN A 116 21.58 6.09 12.39
CA ASN A 116 22.07 6.58 11.10
C ASN A 116 21.17 7.70 10.53
N PRO A 117 21.03 8.85 11.22
CA PRO A 117 20.03 9.83 10.88
C PRO A 117 20.22 10.38 9.47
N VAL A 118 19.14 10.37 8.69
CA VAL A 118 19.09 10.87 7.32
C VAL A 118 18.02 11.95 7.20
N ARG A 119 18.18 12.83 6.21
CA ARG A 119 17.18 13.86 5.94
C ARG A 119 16.01 13.26 5.16
N VAL A 120 14.85 13.21 5.78
CA VAL A 120 13.58 12.73 5.20
C VAL A 120 12.65 13.88 4.81
N ARG A 121 11.51 13.59 4.16
CA ARG A 121 10.51 14.60 3.74
C ARG A 121 9.87 15.28 4.96
N VAL A 122 9.52 14.47 5.96
CA VAL A 122 8.83 14.87 7.20
C VAL A 122 9.56 14.20 8.36
N GLY A 123 9.90 14.97 9.40
CA GLY A 123 10.65 14.49 10.56
C GLY A 123 12.03 15.11 10.76
N GLY A 124 12.55 15.85 9.76
CA GLY A 124 13.90 16.43 9.83
C GLY A 124 15.00 15.37 9.61
N PRO A 125 16.19 15.54 10.20
CA PRO A 125 17.15 14.46 10.36
C PRO A 125 16.57 13.40 11.31
N ALA A 126 16.27 12.21 10.77
CA ALA A 126 15.70 11.10 11.53
C ALA A 126 16.36 9.79 11.12
N ASP A 127 16.58 8.92 12.09
CA ASP A 127 16.89 7.52 11.83
C ASP A 127 15.65 6.87 11.20
N ILE A 128 15.81 6.32 9.99
CA ILE A 128 14.72 5.69 9.22
C ILE A 128 14.70 4.17 9.40
N THR A 129 15.69 3.62 10.10
CA THR A 129 15.89 2.20 10.35
C THR A 129 15.89 1.92 11.84
N PRO A 130 14.77 2.17 12.54
CA PRO A 130 14.72 2.01 13.98
C PRO A 130 15.10 0.59 14.43
N PRO A 131 15.42 0.40 15.71
CA PRO A 131 15.57 -0.93 16.29
C PRO A 131 14.42 -1.86 15.91
N PRO A 132 14.69 -3.14 15.57
CA PRO A 132 13.65 -4.12 15.31
C PRO A 132 12.62 -4.16 16.44
N PRO A 133 11.31 -4.06 16.15
CA PRO A 133 10.29 -4.15 17.19
C PRO A 133 10.31 -5.53 17.82
N ALA A 134 10.06 -5.60 19.13
CA ALA A 134 9.81 -6.85 19.81
C ALA A 134 8.44 -7.40 19.36
N LEU A 135 8.40 -8.66 18.93
CA LEU A 135 7.14 -9.34 18.60
C LEU A 135 6.77 -10.29 19.73
N ASP A 136 5.63 -10.01 20.36
CA ASP A 136 5.01 -10.92 21.32
C ASP A 136 4.50 -12.20 20.62
N ALA A 137 4.02 -13.15 21.41
CA ALA A 137 3.56 -14.44 20.88
C ALA A 137 2.40 -14.28 19.87
N PHE A 138 1.52 -13.30 20.07
CA PHE A 138 0.42 -13.05 19.13
C PHE A 138 0.92 -12.41 17.84
N GLY A 139 1.81 -11.43 17.93
CA GLY A 139 2.44 -10.78 16.79
C GLY A 139 3.21 -11.76 15.91
N GLN A 140 3.97 -12.68 16.52
CA GLN A 140 4.62 -13.78 15.79
C GLN A 140 3.59 -14.66 15.09
N ALA A 141 2.51 -15.05 15.77
CA ALA A 141 1.46 -15.89 15.19
C ALA A 141 0.72 -15.19 14.03
N VAL A 142 0.51 -13.87 14.10
CA VAL A 142 -0.05 -13.07 12.99
C VAL A 142 0.89 -13.12 11.78
N THR A 143 2.19 -12.88 11.96
CA THR A 143 3.16 -12.97 10.85
C THR A 143 3.23 -14.37 10.24
N ALA A 144 3.10 -15.42 11.06
CA ALA A 144 3.07 -16.80 10.60
C ALA A 144 1.82 -17.10 9.76
N VAL A 145 0.63 -16.63 10.20
CA VAL A 145 -0.62 -16.78 9.43
C VAL A 145 -0.58 -16.01 8.12
N CYS A 146 0.07 -14.84 8.09
CA CYS A 146 0.29 -14.09 6.85
C CYS A 146 1.20 -14.80 5.83
N GLY A 147 2.03 -15.76 6.27
CA GLY A 147 2.84 -16.60 5.38
C GLY A 147 3.76 -15.80 4.43
N PRO A 148 4.16 -16.36 3.28
CA PRO A 148 4.90 -15.61 2.26
C PRO A 148 4.09 -14.45 1.64
N PRO A 149 4.75 -13.48 0.98
CA PRO A 149 4.09 -12.41 0.24
C PRO A 149 3.01 -12.88 -0.74
N GLY A 150 1.82 -12.30 -0.63
CA GLY A 150 0.68 -12.62 -1.49
C GLY A 150 -0.16 -13.81 -1.03
N GLN A 151 0.20 -14.48 0.08
CA GLN A 151 -0.66 -15.49 0.68
C GLN A 151 -1.99 -14.85 1.14
N VAL A 152 -3.08 -15.52 0.78
CA VAL A 152 -4.43 -15.16 1.20
C VAL A 152 -4.75 -15.83 2.55
N VAL A 153 -5.17 -15.04 3.52
CA VAL A 153 -5.63 -15.51 4.83
C VAL A 153 -7.14 -15.64 4.79
N THR A 154 -7.67 -16.77 5.26
CA THR A 154 -9.12 -16.98 5.34
C THR A 154 -9.66 -16.57 6.71
N ALA A 155 -10.95 -16.21 6.76
CA ALA A 155 -11.64 -15.97 8.03
C ALA A 155 -11.53 -17.17 8.99
N GLY A 156 -11.57 -18.40 8.47
CA GLY A 156 -11.38 -19.61 9.28
C GLY A 156 -9.97 -19.71 9.89
N ALA A 157 -8.92 -19.37 9.12
CA ALA A 157 -7.56 -19.32 9.64
C ALA A 157 -7.40 -18.27 10.75
N PHE A 158 -8.02 -17.10 10.57
CA PHE A 158 -8.08 -16.07 11.61
C PHE A 158 -8.85 -16.54 12.86
N GLN A 159 -10.00 -17.19 12.70
CA GLN A 159 -10.72 -17.75 13.86
C GLN A 159 -9.89 -18.80 14.60
N ALA A 160 -9.18 -19.66 13.88
CA ALA A 160 -8.26 -20.63 14.48
C ALA A 160 -7.10 -19.94 15.21
N LEU A 161 -6.53 -18.87 14.64
CA LEU A 161 -5.54 -18.03 15.29
C LEU A 161 -6.08 -17.48 16.62
N MET A 162 -7.25 -16.83 16.62
CA MET A 162 -7.82 -16.25 17.84
C MET A 162 -8.17 -17.31 18.90
N ARG A 163 -8.60 -18.51 18.50
CA ARG A 163 -8.84 -19.62 19.43
C ARG A 163 -7.56 -20.15 20.09
N ARG A 164 -6.42 -20.13 19.37
CA ARG A 164 -5.10 -20.46 19.95
C ARG A 164 -4.55 -19.36 20.86
N HIS A 165 -5.06 -18.13 20.74
CA HIS A 165 -4.71 -17.00 21.58
C HIS A 165 -5.93 -16.47 22.36
N PRO A 166 -6.56 -17.28 23.23
CA PRO A 166 -7.82 -16.92 23.88
C PRO A 166 -7.73 -15.70 24.80
N ALA A 167 -6.54 -15.43 25.36
CA ALA A 167 -6.28 -14.24 26.16
C ALA A 167 -6.39 -12.95 25.33
N VAL A 168 -5.83 -12.95 24.11
CA VAL A 168 -5.95 -11.83 23.15
C VAL A 168 -7.41 -11.61 22.77
N LEU A 169 -8.13 -12.68 22.41
CA LEU A 169 -9.56 -12.59 22.08
C LEU A 169 -10.38 -11.97 23.22
N THR A 170 -10.10 -12.40 24.46
CA THR A 170 -10.77 -11.89 25.66
C THR A 170 -10.47 -10.43 25.91
N ARG A 171 -9.19 -10.01 25.84
CA ARG A 171 -8.79 -8.61 26.01
C ARG A 171 -9.34 -7.70 24.92
N THR A 172 -9.33 -8.14 23.67
CA THR A 172 -9.94 -7.38 22.55
C THR A 172 -11.45 -7.22 22.79
N ARG A 173 -12.14 -8.28 23.21
CA ARG A 173 -13.57 -8.21 23.56
C ARG A 173 -13.83 -7.24 24.70
N GLN A 174 -13.05 -7.31 25.78
CA GLN A 174 -13.18 -6.39 26.92
C GLN A 174 -12.92 -4.95 26.48
N PHE A 175 -11.88 -4.71 25.68
CA PHE A 175 -11.51 -3.40 25.17
C PHE A 175 -12.64 -2.76 24.35
N THR A 176 -13.33 -3.53 23.51
CA THR A 176 -14.45 -3.02 22.71
C THR A 176 -15.81 -3.14 23.41
N ALA A 177 -15.82 -3.45 24.72
CA ALA A 177 -17.03 -3.71 25.51
C ALA A 177 -17.98 -4.75 24.84
N GLY A 178 -17.41 -5.76 24.20
CA GLY A 178 -18.13 -6.82 23.50
C GLY A 178 -18.73 -6.41 22.15
N ARG A 179 -18.50 -5.18 21.68
CA ARG A 179 -19.08 -4.67 20.43
C ARG A 179 -18.10 -4.78 19.27
N VAL A 180 -18.62 -5.18 18.11
CA VAL A 180 -17.91 -5.13 16.81
C VAL A 180 -18.73 -4.30 15.83
N PHE A 181 -20.00 -4.63 15.66
CA PHE A 181 -20.95 -3.85 14.86
C PHE A 181 -21.80 -2.94 15.75
N ALA A 182 -21.95 -1.67 15.39
CA ALA A 182 -22.78 -0.71 16.12
C ALA A 182 -24.24 -1.17 16.28
N GLY A 183 -24.79 -1.81 15.24
CA GLY A 183 -26.19 -2.26 15.20
C GLY A 183 -26.44 -3.67 15.73
N ARG A 184 -25.43 -4.33 16.34
CA ARG A 184 -25.59 -5.66 16.95
C ARG A 184 -25.47 -5.57 18.48
N PRO A 185 -26.12 -6.49 19.23
CA PRO A 185 -25.91 -6.60 20.67
C PRO A 185 -24.43 -6.84 21.01
N ALA A 186 -24.01 -6.36 22.19
CA ALA A 186 -22.68 -6.66 22.69
C ALA A 186 -22.59 -8.13 23.14
N HIS A 187 -21.47 -8.78 22.84
CA HIS A 187 -21.23 -10.18 23.19
C HIS A 187 -20.66 -10.34 24.59
N THR A 188 -21.31 -11.17 25.41
CA THR A 188 -20.83 -11.55 26.76
C THR A 188 -19.85 -12.74 26.73
N GLY A 189 -19.77 -13.47 25.61
CA GLY A 189 -18.87 -14.59 25.38
C GLY A 189 -17.96 -14.40 24.16
N ASN A 190 -16.93 -15.24 24.06
CA ASN A 190 -15.91 -15.12 23.01
C ASN A 190 -16.35 -15.67 21.65
N ASP A 191 -17.23 -16.67 21.60
CA ASP A 191 -17.58 -17.31 20.32
C ASP A 191 -18.38 -16.39 19.39
N GLY A 192 -19.46 -15.78 19.91
CA GLY A 192 -20.24 -14.80 19.15
C GLY A 192 -19.41 -13.56 18.78
N TYR A 193 -18.57 -13.10 19.71
CA TYR A 193 -17.65 -12.00 19.43
C TYR A 193 -16.65 -12.32 18.32
N LEU A 194 -16.08 -13.53 18.33
CA LEU A 194 -15.13 -13.98 17.32
C LEU A 194 -15.78 -14.13 15.94
N ALA A 195 -17.05 -14.56 15.88
CA ALA A 195 -17.79 -14.62 14.62
C ALA A 195 -17.97 -13.21 14.02
N ASP A 196 -18.43 -12.24 14.83
CA ASP A 196 -18.58 -10.86 14.38
C ASP A 196 -17.23 -10.22 14.01
N LEU A 197 -16.18 -10.50 14.79
CA LEU A 197 -14.83 -10.01 14.52
C LEU A 197 -14.31 -10.54 13.17
N ALA A 198 -14.46 -11.84 12.92
CA ALA A 198 -14.10 -12.43 11.63
C ALA A 198 -14.91 -11.82 10.48
N GLU A 199 -16.21 -11.59 10.66
CA GLU A 199 -17.03 -10.93 9.64
C GLU A 199 -16.51 -9.52 9.32
N ALA A 200 -16.34 -8.67 10.35
CA ALA A 200 -15.93 -7.28 10.17
C ALA A 200 -14.54 -7.14 9.51
N TRP A 201 -13.60 -8.03 9.83
CA TRP A 201 -12.24 -7.98 9.32
C TRP A 201 -12.07 -8.59 7.92
N PHE A 202 -12.93 -9.53 7.52
CA PHE A 202 -12.81 -10.23 6.25
C PHE A 202 -13.83 -9.79 5.19
N ALA A 203 -14.95 -9.17 5.57
CA ALA A 203 -15.98 -8.74 4.63
C ALA A 203 -15.47 -7.77 3.55
N VAL A 204 -14.40 -7.01 3.84
CA VAL A 204 -13.71 -6.15 2.86
C VAL A 204 -12.18 -6.20 2.98
N HIS A 205 -11.66 -7.38 3.36
CA HIS A 205 -10.23 -7.77 3.35
C HIS A 205 -9.28 -6.95 4.26
N ALA A 206 -9.75 -6.45 5.40
CA ALA A 206 -8.90 -5.65 6.29
C ALA A 206 -7.73 -6.42 6.89
N PHE A 207 -7.91 -7.71 7.24
CA PHE A 207 -6.84 -8.46 7.91
C PHE A 207 -5.60 -8.55 7.03
N GLU A 208 -5.77 -8.99 5.78
CA GLU A 208 -4.68 -9.09 4.81
C GLU A 208 -4.09 -7.72 4.50
N HIS A 209 -4.95 -6.73 4.27
CA HIS A 209 -4.52 -5.38 3.94
C HIS A 209 -3.67 -4.77 5.07
N ILE A 210 -4.14 -4.79 6.32
CA ILE A 210 -3.44 -4.17 7.45
C ILE A 210 -2.21 -4.98 7.85
N PHE A 211 -2.35 -6.30 8.05
CA PHE A 211 -1.29 -7.12 8.64
C PHE A 211 -0.33 -7.73 7.62
N CYS A 212 -0.81 -8.24 6.49
CA CYS A 212 0.00 -9.08 5.60
C CYS A 212 0.61 -8.29 4.43
N GLY A 213 -0.10 -7.25 3.96
CA GLY A 213 0.19 -6.56 2.72
C GLY A 213 -0.28 -7.35 1.49
N GLU A 214 -0.71 -6.62 0.46
CA GLU A 214 -1.28 -7.17 -0.78
C GLU A 214 -0.37 -6.83 -1.98
N PRO A 215 0.73 -7.56 -2.20
CA PRO A 215 1.61 -7.32 -3.33
C PRO A 215 0.90 -7.67 -4.66
N GLN A 216 0.93 -6.74 -5.62
CA GLN A 216 0.51 -7.00 -7.00
C GLN A 216 1.75 -7.27 -7.85
N ALA A 217 1.73 -8.35 -8.64
CA ALA A 217 2.85 -8.69 -9.52
C ALA A 217 3.19 -7.51 -10.44
N ASN A 218 4.44 -7.03 -10.37
CA ASN A 218 4.92 -5.85 -11.11
C ASN A 218 4.15 -4.56 -10.84
N GLY A 219 3.44 -4.49 -9.72
CA GLY A 219 2.51 -3.43 -9.36
C GLY A 219 2.69 -2.89 -7.94
N PRO A 220 1.69 -2.15 -7.43
CA PRO A 220 1.72 -1.62 -6.08
C PRO A 220 1.62 -2.72 -5.01
N ILE A 221 1.91 -2.33 -3.77
CA ILE A 221 1.59 -3.11 -2.58
C ILE A 221 0.35 -2.44 -1.99
N GLY A 222 -0.70 -3.20 -1.71
CA GLY A 222 -1.83 -2.72 -0.91
C GLY A 222 -1.52 -2.87 0.58
N GLY A 223 -1.95 -1.91 1.39
CA GLY A 223 -1.88 -2.03 2.84
C GLY A 223 -0.46 -2.04 3.41
N LEU A 224 -0.10 -3.08 4.18
CA LEU A 224 1.19 -3.29 4.86
C LEU A 224 1.45 -2.27 5.98
N HIS A 225 0.69 -2.39 7.08
CA HIS A 225 0.65 -1.40 8.16
C HIS A 225 1.07 -1.93 9.54
N TYR A 226 1.50 -3.19 9.60
CA TYR A 226 1.97 -3.83 10.83
C TYR A 226 3.50 -3.96 10.84
N ALA A 227 4.17 -3.34 11.82
CA ALA A 227 5.63 -3.33 11.93
C ALA A 227 6.25 -4.73 11.94
N GLY A 228 5.61 -5.70 12.62
CA GLY A 228 6.08 -7.08 12.64
C GLY A 228 6.12 -7.75 11.28
N ARG A 229 5.24 -7.36 10.35
CA ARG A 229 5.29 -7.86 8.97
C ARG A 229 6.51 -7.35 8.22
N TYR A 230 6.91 -6.09 8.41
CA TYR A 230 8.16 -5.58 7.84
C TYR A 230 9.36 -6.36 8.37
N LEU A 231 9.39 -6.63 9.68
CA LEU A 231 10.49 -7.35 10.31
C LEU A 231 10.63 -8.77 9.75
N GLN A 232 9.54 -9.52 9.69
CA GLN A 232 9.51 -10.86 9.12
C GLN A 232 9.98 -10.85 7.65
N LEU A 233 9.45 -9.93 6.84
CA LEU A 233 9.80 -9.86 5.41
C LEU A 233 11.27 -9.50 5.19
N GLN A 234 11.84 -8.63 6.01
CA GLN A 234 13.27 -8.31 6.00
C GLN A 234 14.11 -9.55 6.36
N GLN A 235 13.77 -10.24 7.46
CA GLN A 235 14.49 -11.43 7.92
C GLN A 235 14.50 -12.55 6.88
N ASN A 236 13.41 -12.67 6.12
CA ASN A 236 13.28 -13.66 5.05
C ASN A 236 13.88 -13.20 3.71
N GLY A 237 14.43 -11.98 3.62
CA GLY A 237 14.91 -11.40 2.35
C GLY A 237 13.82 -11.19 1.31
N GLN A 238 12.56 -11.07 1.75
CA GLN A 238 11.36 -10.97 0.91
C GLN A 238 10.90 -9.54 0.67
N ALA A 239 11.29 -8.60 1.53
CA ALA A 239 11.06 -7.18 1.29
C ALA A 239 12.18 -6.33 1.88
N CYS A 240 12.34 -5.13 1.33
CA CYS A 240 13.28 -4.14 1.84
C CYS A 240 12.85 -2.73 1.50
N ARG A 241 13.49 -1.80 2.19
CA ARG A 241 13.32 -0.37 2.00
C ARG A 241 13.93 0.06 0.68
N MET A 242 13.26 0.99 0.01
CA MET A 242 13.78 1.67 -1.16
C MET A 242 14.73 2.80 -0.76
N ASP A 243 15.70 3.11 -1.60
CA ASP A 243 16.49 4.33 -1.49
C ASP A 243 15.70 5.53 -2.05
N ASN A 244 14.73 6.03 -1.28
CA ASN A 244 13.81 7.09 -1.68
C ASN A 244 13.52 8.10 -0.56
N LEU A 245 14.57 8.59 0.12
CA LEU A 245 14.47 9.44 1.30
C LEU A 245 13.55 10.68 1.16
N ARG A 246 13.43 11.24 -0.05
CA ARG A 246 12.60 12.42 -0.33
C ARG A 246 11.09 12.16 -0.25
N GLN A 247 10.67 10.89 -0.18
CA GLN A 247 9.28 10.48 -0.05
C GLN A 247 8.97 10.00 1.37
N ASN A 248 9.98 9.79 2.20
CA ASN A 248 9.83 9.13 3.48
C ASN A 248 9.38 10.12 4.56
N GLU A 249 8.62 9.62 5.52
CA GLU A 249 8.06 10.41 6.62
C GLU A 249 8.32 9.65 7.91
N VAL A 250 8.91 10.32 8.88
CA VAL A 250 9.28 9.72 10.16
C VAL A 250 8.82 10.62 11.29
N VAL A 251 8.08 10.05 12.23
CA VAL A 251 7.92 10.57 13.58
C VAL A 251 8.76 9.64 14.46
N PRO A 252 9.96 10.07 14.91
CA PRO A 252 10.90 9.19 15.60
C PRO A 252 10.26 8.46 16.78
N GLY A 253 10.46 7.14 16.83
CA GLY A 253 9.88 6.26 17.83
C GLY A 253 8.40 5.89 17.62
N VAL A 254 7.69 6.52 16.67
CA VAL A 254 6.22 6.40 16.59
C VAL A 254 5.73 5.96 15.21
N ILE A 255 6.06 6.68 14.14
CA ILE A 255 5.51 6.44 12.78
C ILE A 255 6.65 6.41 11.79
N TYR A 256 6.65 5.40 10.92
CA TYR A 256 7.64 5.26 9.86
C TYR A 256 6.92 4.94 8.55
N SER A 257 7.07 5.83 7.58
CA SER A 257 6.56 5.66 6.22
C SER A 257 7.70 5.76 5.22
N MET A 258 7.86 4.73 4.40
CA MET A 258 8.98 4.59 3.48
C MET A 258 8.64 3.86 2.20
N GLY A 259 9.49 3.96 1.19
CA GLY A 259 9.36 3.12 0.00
C GLY A 259 9.68 1.67 0.30
N VAL A 260 8.89 0.76 -0.28
CA VAL A 260 9.00 -0.69 -0.09
C VAL A 260 9.11 -1.39 -1.43
N VAL A 261 10.07 -2.31 -1.55
CA VAL A 261 10.09 -3.37 -2.57
C VAL A 261 9.80 -4.70 -1.89
N MET A 262 8.91 -5.49 -2.48
CA MET A 262 8.56 -6.83 -2.02
C MET A 262 8.68 -7.82 -3.17
N LYS A 263 9.28 -8.98 -2.92
CA LYS A 263 9.38 -10.09 -3.86
C LYS A 263 8.28 -11.11 -3.56
N THR A 264 7.41 -11.38 -4.53
CA THR A 264 6.41 -12.44 -4.42
C THR A 264 7.05 -13.82 -4.56
N LEU A 265 6.33 -14.88 -4.19
CA LEU A 265 6.81 -16.26 -4.35
C LEU A 265 7.23 -16.58 -5.78
N ASP A 266 6.46 -16.09 -6.75
CA ASP A 266 6.71 -16.30 -8.19
C ASP A 266 7.87 -15.44 -8.73
N GLY A 267 8.58 -14.72 -7.85
CA GLY A 267 9.75 -13.91 -8.20
C GLY A 267 9.43 -12.53 -8.77
N HIS A 268 8.15 -12.15 -8.88
CA HIS A 268 7.75 -10.80 -9.28
C HIS A 268 8.07 -9.78 -8.20
N LEU A 269 8.28 -8.53 -8.61
CA LEU A 269 8.52 -7.42 -7.70
C LEU A 269 7.27 -6.54 -7.60
N SER A 270 6.81 -6.31 -6.38
CA SER A 270 5.83 -5.27 -6.06
C SER A 270 6.55 -4.09 -5.42
N ARG A 271 6.12 -2.87 -5.75
CA ARG A 271 6.77 -1.64 -5.30
C ARG A 271 5.78 -0.59 -4.88
N SER A 272 6.05 0.11 -3.81
CA SER A 272 5.28 1.30 -3.42
C SER A 272 6.22 2.35 -2.88
N SER A 273 6.11 3.57 -3.38
CA SER A 273 6.96 4.69 -2.96
C SER A 273 6.71 5.12 -1.52
N ILE A 274 5.57 4.73 -0.95
CA ILE A 274 5.24 4.99 0.45
C ILE A 274 4.32 3.89 0.99
N LYS A 275 4.74 3.32 2.12
CA LYS A 275 4.01 2.40 2.99
C LYS A 275 4.48 2.69 4.41
N GLY A 276 3.59 2.58 5.39
CA GLY A 276 3.95 2.94 6.75
C GLY A 276 3.24 2.15 7.81
N TYR A 277 3.86 2.14 8.99
CA TYR A 277 3.42 1.45 10.19
C TYR A 277 3.62 2.35 11.41
N GLY A 278 2.87 2.07 12.48
CA GLY A 278 3.17 2.59 13.82
C GLY A 278 4.16 1.65 14.51
N LEU A 279 5.29 2.18 14.99
CA LEU A 279 6.31 1.39 15.69
C LEU A 279 5.83 0.94 17.08
N THR A 280 5.00 1.75 17.73
CA THR A 280 4.45 1.46 19.07
C THR A 280 3.32 0.42 19.04
N LEU A 281 2.65 0.24 17.89
CA LEU A 281 1.46 -0.58 17.77
C LEU A 281 1.79 -2.08 17.61
N SER A 282 1.39 -2.89 18.60
CA SER A 282 1.40 -4.34 18.46
C SER A 282 0.30 -4.85 17.51
N ALA A 283 0.32 -6.15 17.21
CA ALA A 283 -0.75 -6.77 16.45
C ALA A 283 -2.10 -6.72 17.18
N GLU A 284 -2.09 -6.87 18.51
CA GLU A 284 -3.30 -6.77 19.33
C GLU A 284 -3.84 -5.33 19.36
N ASP A 285 -2.96 -4.33 19.33
CA ASP A 285 -3.36 -2.92 19.33
C ASP A 285 -4.02 -2.50 18.03
N LEU A 286 -3.47 -2.92 16.89
CA LEU A 286 -4.11 -2.73 15.59
C LEU A 286 -5.50 -3.41 15.55
N LEU A 287 -5.60 -4.62 16.10
CA LEU A 287 -6.87 -5.36 16.18
C LEU A 287 -7.89 -4.61 17.03
N LYS A 288 -7.50 -4.15 18.23
CA LYS A 288 -8.33 -3.38 19.16
C LYS A 288 -8.77 -2.04 18.56
N ALA A 289 -7.82 -1.23 18.10
CA ALA A 289 -8.07 0.13 17.64
C ALA A 289 -9.00 0.15 16.43
N ALA A 290 -8.71 -0.67 15.41
CA ALA A 290 -9.55 -0.71 14.20
C ALA A 290 -10.96 -1.27 14.49
N THR A 291 -11.08 -2.27 15.38
CA THR A 291 -12.39 -2.82 15.78
C THR A 291 -13.21 -1.80 16.59
N ALA A 292 -12.58 -1.10 17.54
CA ALA A 292 -13.24 -0.04 18.30
C ALA A 292 -13.70 1.11 17.38
N ALA A 293 -12.84 1.55 16.46
CA ALA A 293 -13.18 2.56 15.48
C ALA A 293 -14.36 2.13 14.59
N PHE A 294 -14.40 0.86 14.19
CA PHE A 294 -15.50 0.32 13.39
C PHE A 294 -16.83 0.34 14.13
N ALA A 295 -16.83 -0.06 15.40
CA ALA A 295 -18.03 -0.04 16.24
C ALA A 295 -18.53 1.39 16.51
N ALA A 296 -17.62 2.35 16.72
CA ALA A 296 -17.96 3.72 17.09
C ALA A 296 -18.32 4.61 15.88
N ASN A 297 -17.97 4.22 14.66
CA ASN A 297 -18.18 5.02 13.44
C ASN A 297 -19.04 4.25 12.42
N PRO A 298 -20.34 4.02 12.70
CA PRO A 298 -21.22 3.36 11.74
C PRO A 298 -21.41 4.24 10.51
N GLY A 299 -21.33 3.63 9.33
CA GLY A 299 -21.62 4.29 8.06
C GLY A 299 -22.69 3.55 7.28
N ALA A 300 -23.36 4.28 6.38
CA ALA A 300 -24.60 3.84 5.76
C ALA A 300 -24.45 2.98 4.49
N SER A 301 -23.27 2.97 3.84
CA SER A 301 -23.11 2.32 2.53
C SER A 301 -22.32 1.01 2.60
N ARG A 302 -22.84 -0.03 1.92
CA ARG A 302 -22.13 -1.30 1.70
C ARG A 302 -21.05 -1.20 0.60
N GLN A 303 -21.17 -0.24 -0.32
CA GLN A 303 -20.31 -0.11 -1.49
C GLN A 303 -19.28 1.02 -1.34
N LYS A 304 -19.69 2.16 -0.77
CA LYS A 304 -18.82 3.33 -0.61
C LYS A 304 -18.03 3.24 0.68
N SER A 305 -16.72 3.43 0.57
CA SER A 305 -15.85 3.55 1.72
C SER A 305 -15.93 4.95 2.30
N THR A 306 -15.91 5.05 3.63
CA THR A 306 -15.81 6.32 4.37
C THR A 306 -14.53 6.29 5.19
N ALA A 307 -13.81 7.42 5.21
CA ALA A 307 -12.59 7.60 5.97
C ALA A 307 -12.80 8.61 7.10
N CYS A 308 -12.12 8.41 8.22
CA CYS A 308 -11.98 9.41 9.28
C CYS A 308 -10.58 9.36 9.91
N LEU A 309 -10.15 10.48 10.52
CA LEU A 309 -8.93 10.56 11.31
C LEU A 309 -9.24 10.19 12.76
N LEU A 310 -8.61 9.13 13.23
CA LEU A 310 -8.73 8.62 14.57
C LEU A 310 -7.55 9.12 15.41
N PRO A 311 -7.77 9.93 16.46
CA PRO A 311 -6.76 10.19 17.47
C PRO A 311 -6.47 8.91 18.25
N VAL A 312 -5.20 8.52 18.30
CA VAL A 312 -4.71 7.33 19.02
C VAL A 312 -3.72 7.76 20.08
N GLN A 313 -3.87 7.23 21.29
CA GLN A 313 -2.87 7.30 22.34
C GLN A 313 -2.34 5.89 22.63
N ASP A 314 -1.03 5.73 22.57
CA ASP A 314 -0.34 4.43 22.69
C ASP A 314 1.09 4.65 23.18
N ASP A 315 1.52 3.85 24.16
CA ASP A 315 2.86 3.91 24.78
C ASP A 315 3.35 5.35 25.11
N GLY A 316 2.47 6.19 25.65
CA GLY A 316 2.76 7.58 25.98
C GLY A 316 2.79 8.55 24.80
N HIS A 317 2.64 8.07 23.57
CA HIS A 317 2.58 8.86 22.35
C HIS A 317 1.13 9.15 21.93
N ALA A 318 0.92 10.31 21.30
CA ALA A 318 -0.35 10.67 20.67
C ALA A 318 -0.12 10.92 19.18
N PHE A 319 -0.93 10.30 18.34
CA PHE A 319 -0.85 10.43 16.89
C PHE A 319 -2.22 10.28 16.23
N GLN A 320 -2.26 10.51 14.91
CA GLN A 320 -3.46 10.31 14.09
C GLN A 320 -3.31 9.04 13.26
N ALA A 321 -4.39 8.29 13.16
CA ALA A 321 -4.50 7.15 12.26
C ALA A 321 -5.65 7.36 11.28
N VAL A 322 -5.45 6.98 10.03
CA VAL A 322 -6.51 6.95 9.02
C VAL A 322 -7.28 5.64 9.19
N PHE A 323 -8.57 5.74 9.49
CA PHE A 323 -9.48 4.61 9.54
C PHE A 323 -10.43 4.66 8.35
N VAL A 324 -10.56 3.55 7.62
CA VAL A 324 -11.45 3.43 6.46
C VAL A 324 -12.33 2.20 6.59
N ARG A 325 -13.62 2.35 6.27
CA ARG A 325 -14.62 1.28 6.42
C ARG A 325 -15.76 1.35 5.42
N ARG A 326 -16.47 0.23 5.28
CA ARG A 326 -17.82 0.12 4.66
C ARG A 326 -18.80 -0.46 5.66
N GLN A 327 -20.09 -0.49 5.34
CA GLN A 327 -21.12 -0.90 6.33
C GLN A 327 -20.87 -2.31 6.83
N THR A 328 -20.35 -3.16 5.94
CA THR A 328 -20.11 -4.58 6.18
C THR A 328 -18.77 -4.86 6.85
N GLY A 329 -17.82 -3.94 6.88
CA GLY A 329 -16.51 -4.25 7.44
C GLY A 329 -15.46 -3.13 7.37
N ILE A 330 -14.33 -3.43 7.99
CA ILE A 330 -13.14 -2.58 8.06
C ILE A 330 -12.38 -2.72 6.75
N ARG A 331 -11.93 -1.61 6.16
CA ARG A 331 -11.15 -1.61 4.91
C ARG A 331 -9.66 -1.45 5.16
N THR A 332 -9.27 -0.48 5.99
CA THR A 332 -7.88 -0.29 6.41
C THR A 332 -7.82 0.57 7.67
N PHE A 333 -6.68 0.50 8.34
CA PHE A 333 -6.31 1.29 9.51
C PHE A 333 -4.79 1.45 9.50
N TYR A 334 -4.30 2.68 9.56
CA TYR A 334 -2.86 2.96 9.62
C TYR A 334 -2.54 4.32 10.24
N PRO A 335 -1.49 4.43 11.06
CA PRO A 335 -0.94 5.72 11.47
C PRO A 335 -0.43 6.52 10.28
N ASP A 336 -0.60 7.84 10.33
CA ASP A 336 -0.15 8.75 9.28
C ASP A 336 0.60 9.92 9.92
N ALA A 337 1.80 10.20 9.41
CA ALA A 337 2.62 11.33 9.86
C ALA A 337 2.16 12.65 9.25
N THR A 338 1.49 12.61 8.09
CA THR A 338 0.95 13.79 7.40
C THR A 338 -0.49 13.57 6.90
N PRO A 339 -1.44 13.26 7.81
CA PRO A 339 -2.82 13.01 7.43
C PRO A 339 -3.44 14.21 6.70
N ASP A 340 -4.27 13.94 5.69
CA ASP A 340 -5.03 14.98 5.01
C ASP A 340 -6.02 15.63 5.98
N ALA A 341 -5.78 16.89 6.34
CA ALA A 341 -6.57 17.67 7.29
C ALA A 341 -8.04 17.87 6.87
N ARG A 342 -8.40 17.58 5.61
CA ARG A 342 -9.79 17.62 5.12
C ARG A 342 -10.56 16.34 5.46
N THR A 343 -9.88 15.28 5.88
CA THR A 343 -10.51 14.05 6.34
C THR A 343 -11.22 14.33 7.66
N PRO A 344 -12.52 14.00 7.80
CA PRO A 344 -13.25 14.28 9.03
C PRO A 344 -12.69 13.48 10.21
N ALA A 345 -12.86 13.97 11.43
CA ALA A 345 -12.49 13.22 12.63
C ALA A 345 -13.42 12.03 12.87
N CYS A 346 -12.88 10.94 13.42
CA CYS A 346 -13.69 9.85 13.95
C CYS A 346 -14.41 10.29 15.23
N SER A 347 -15.55 9.66 15.54
CA SER A 347 -16.44 10.06 16.63
C SER A 347 -15.82 9.94 18.03
N GLN A 348 -14.89 9.00 18.23
CA GLN A 348 -14.26 8.77 19.52
C GLN A 348 -12.77 8.48 19.33
N PRO A 349 -11.88 9.03 20.18
CA PRO A 349 -10.47 8.66 20.18
C PRO A 349 -10.28 7.24 20.73
N VAL A 350 -9.13 6.63 20.43
CA VAL A 350 -8.72 5.35 20.99
C VAL A 350 -7.53 5.57 21.93
N ARG A 351 -7.61 5.00 23.13
CA ARG A 351 -6.50 4.95 24.08
C ARG A 351 -6.16 3.49 24.32
N LEU A 352 -5.00 3.06 23.86
CA LEU A 352 -4.54 1.70 24.03
C LEU A 352 -3.93 1.53 25.42
N PRO A 353 -4.20 0.41 26.11
CA PRO A 353 -3.53 0.12 27.36
C PRO A 353 -2.04 -0.16 27.09
N PRO A 354 -1.15 0.07 28.06
CA PRO A 354 0.22 -0.42 27.97
C PRO A 354 0.21 -1.92 27.68
N LEU A 355 1.19 -2.39 26.90
CA LEU A 355 1.39 -3.82 26.70
C LEU A 355 1.68 -4.49 28.06
N PRO A 356 1.08 -5.67 28.33
CA PRO A 356 1.25 -6.39 29.59
C PRO A 356 2.65 -6.98 29.78
#